data_AF-A0A9D6HPD1-F1
#
_entry.id   AF-A0A9D6HPD1-F1
#
_cell.length_a   1.000
_cell.length_b   1.000
_cell.length_c   1.000
_cell.angle_alpha   90.00
_cell.angle_beta   90.00
_cell.angle_gamma   90.00
#
_symmetry.space_group_name_H-M   'P 1'
#
loop_
_entity.id
_entity.type
_entity.pdbx_description
1 polymer ?
#
loop_
_entity_poly.entity_id
_entity_poly.type
_entity_poly.pdbx_seq_one_letter_code
_entity_poly.pdbx_strand_id
1 'polypeptide(L)'
;MSFVASCSFAWARMAPAERLKLLDGLKAKMASQPDIWDGTPPEAMADTADFNSLPSDLQGHLMLALGERGLTVEQFVAFFERAFGQAPR
;
A
#
# COMPACT_ATOMS: atom_id res chain seq x y z
N MET A 1 -7.89 -8.56 -16.95
CA MET A 1 -7.09 -7.51 -16.31
C MET A 1 -6.15 -8.18 -15.32
N SER A 2 -4.84 -7.91 -15.32
CA SER A 2 -3.92 -8.52 -14.36
C SER A 2 -4.03 -7.85 -12.99
N PHE A 3 -3.64 -8.55 -11.93
CA PHE A 3 -3.65 -8.01 -10.56
C PHE A 3 -2.78 -6.74 -10.42
N VAL A 4 -1.62 -6.72 -11.09
CA VAL A 4 -0.75 -5.53 -11.20
C VAL A 4 -1.48 -4.35 -11.84
N ALA A 5 -2.22 -4.59 -12.93
CA ALA A 5 -2.99 -3.53 -13.59
C ALA A 5 -4.08 -2.96 -12.68
N SER A 6 -4.70 -3.79 -11.84
CA SER A 6 -5.68 -3.34 -10.84
C SER A 6 -5.04 -2.51 -9.74
N CYS A 7 -3.84 -2.88 -9.26
CA CYS A 7 -3.09 -2.10 -8.26
C CYS A 7 -2.64 -0.75 -8.84
N SER A 8 -2.13 -0.75 -10.06
CA SER A 8 -1.75 0.46 -10.80
C SER A 8 -2.94 1.40 -11.00
N PHE A 9 -4.10 0.86 -11.38
CA PHE A 9 -5.33 1.64 -11.54
C PHE A 9 -5.83 2.22 -10.20
N ALA A 10 -5.77 1.46 -9.12
CA ALA A 10 -6.16 1.93 -7.79
C ALA A 10 -5.22 3.04 -7.30
N TRP A 11 -3.91 2.85 -7.46
CA TRP A 11 -2.89 3.84 -7.12
C TRP A 11 -3.05 5.16 -7.86
N ALA A 12 -3.26 5.10 -9.18
CA ALA A 12 -3.41 6.29 -10.02
C ALA A 12 -4.62 7.16 -9.64
N ARG A 13 -5.65 6.55 -9.05
CA ARG A 13 -6.89 7.23 -8.63
C ARG A 13 -6.84 7.81 -7.22
N MET A 14 -5.89 7.38 -6.40
CA MET A 14 -5.67 7.94 -5.07
C MET A 14 -5.04 9.33 -5.19
N ALA A 15 -5.51 10.28 -4.39
CA ALA A 15 -4.83 11.56 -4.23
C ALA A 15 -3.47 11.36 -3.54
N PRO A 16 -2.50 12.27 -3.71
CA PRO A 16 -1.21 12.18 -3.04
C PRO A 16 -1.33 12.03 -1.51
N ALA A 17 -2.28 12.72 -0.87
CA ALA A 17 -2.53 12.58 0.56
C ALA A 17 -2.99 11.16 0.97
N GLU A 18 -3.73 10.46 0.11
CA GLU A 18 -4.21 9.09 0.36
C GLU A 18 -3.08 8.08 0.18
N ARG A 19 -2.24 8.27 -0.85
CA ARG A 19 -1.02 7.49 -1.05
C ARG A 19 -0.08 7.68 0.13
N LEU A 20 0.16 8.92 0.56
CA LEU A 20 1.01 9.22 1.70
C LEU A 20 0.54 8.50 2.97
N LYS A 21 -0.77 8.54 3.26
CA LYS A 21 -1.34 7.81 4.40
C LYS A 21 -1.13 6.29 4.29
N LEU A 22 -1.27 5.71 3.10
CA LEU A 22 -1.00 4.30 2.85
C LEU A 22 0.47 3.96 3.08
N LEU A 23 1.38 4.80 2.58
CA LEU A 23 2.82 4.64 2.74
C LEU A 23 3.28 4.84 4.18
N ASP A 24 2.71 5.80 4.92
CA ASP A 24 2.97 6.00 6.35
C ASP A 24 2.50 4.79 7.17
N GLY A 25 1.33 4.26 6.85
CA GLY A 25 0.84 3.01 7.43
C GLY A 25 1.79 1.85 7.18
N LEU A 26 2.25 1.69 5.93
CA LEU A 26 3.22 0.67 5.54
C LEU A 26 4.55 0.85 6.29
N LYS A 27 5.07 2.09 6.36
CA LYS A 27 6.32 2.46 7.05
C LYS A 27 6.25 2.15 8.54
N ALA A 28 5.14 2.48 9.19
CA ALA A 28 4.94 2.18 10.61
C ALA A 28 4.90 0.66 10.87
N LYS A 29 4.37 -0.14 9.93
CA LYS A 29 4.36 -1.62 10.04
C LYS A 29 5.71 -2.25 9.66
N MET A 30 6.50 -1.56 8.86
CA MET A 30 7.78 -2.04 8.33
C MET A 30 9.00 -1.40 8.99
N ALA A 31 8.83 -0.76 10.15
CA ALA A 31 9.91 -0.09 10.88
C ALA A 31 11.10 -1.00 11.23
N SER A 32 10.93 -2.32 11.16
CA SER A 32 11.97 -3.34 11.39
C SER A 32 12.48 -4.04 10.12
N GLN A 33 12.00 -3.66 8.93
CA GLN A 33 12.35 -4.29 7.66
C GLN A 33 13.43 -3.51 6.89
N PRO A 34 14.10 -4.14 5.91
CA PRO A 34 15.01 -3.46 4.98
C PRO A 34 14.33 -2.28 4.31
N ASP A 35 15.13 -1.29 3.88
CA ASP A 35 14.64 -0.06 3.27
C ASP A 35 13.94 -0.32 1.93
N ILE A 36 12.63 -0.60 1.98
CA ILE A 36 11.76 -0.73 0.80
C ILE A 36 11.50 0.61 0.11
N TRP A 37 12.02 1.70 0.69
CA TRP A 37 11.87 3.05 0.18
C TRP A 37 12.99 3.44 -0.78
N ASP A 38 14.04 2.61 -0.93
CA ASP A 38 15.21 2.88 -1.78
C ASP A 38 15.78 4.29 -1.55
N GLY A 39 15.91 4.69 -0.27
CA GLY A 39 16.34 6.01 0.15
C GLY A 39 15.39 7.18 -0.17
N THR A 40 14.23 6.93 -0.77
CA THR A 40 13.27 7.95 -1.17
C THR A 40 12.20 8.16 -0.10
N PRO A 41 11.90 9.41 0.31
CA PRO A 41 10.88 9.66 1.32
C PRO A 41 9.46 9.28 0.85
N PRO A 42 8.58 8.76 1.73
CA PRO A 42 7.19 8.42 1.40
C PRO A 42 6.41 9.54 0.71
N GLU A 43 6.71 10.80 1.04
CA GLU A 43 6.11 11.99 0.45
C GLU A 43 6.41 12.08 -1.05
N ALA A 44 7.66 11.86 -1.44
CA ALA A 44 8.05 11.87 -2.86
C ALA A 44 7.40 10.71 -3.63
N MET A 45 7.21 9.57 -2.98
CA MET A 45 6.52 8.43 -3.58
C MET A 45 5.02 8.64 -3.70
N ALA A 46 4.41 9.33 -2.74
CA ALA A 46 3.00 9.67 -2.77
C ALA A 46 2.64 10.61 -3.94
N ASP A 47 3.56 11.50 -4.31
CA ASP A 47 3.41 12.37 -5.48
C ASP A 47 3.59 11.61 -6.81
N THR A 48 4.20 10.42 -6.80
CA THR A 48 4.35 9.58 -7.99
C THR A 48 3.01 8.99 -8.41
N ALA A 49 2.46 9.47 -9.52
CA ALA A 49 1.18 9.00 -10.06
C ALA A 49 1.27 7.62 -10.73
N ASP A 50 2.42 7.28 -11.30
CA ASP A 50 2.64 5.98 -11.95
C ASP A 50 3.14 4.93 -10.94
N PHE A 51 2.32 3.92 -10.71
CA PHE A 51 2.66 2.80 -9.82
C PHE A 51 3.93 2.05 -10.26
N ASN A 52 4.19 1.96 -11.56
CA ASN A 52 5.36 1.24 -12.08
C ASN A 52 6.68 2.01 -11.87
N SER A 53 6.59 3.29 -11.53
CA SER A 53 7.73 4.15 -11.22
C SER A 53 8.15 4.09 -9.75
N LEU A 54 7.41 3.36 -8.90
CA LEU A 54 7.78 3.10 -7.51
C LEU A 54 8.91 2.05 -7.43
N PRO A 55 9.69 1.98 -6.34
CA PRO A 55 10.64 0.90 -6.13
C PRO A 55 9.98 -0.49 -6.20
N SER A 56 10.65 -1.48 -6.78
CA SER A 56 10.08 -2.83 -6.97
C SER A 56 9.63 -3.48 -5.67
N ASP A 57 10.39 -3.27 -4.59
CA ASP A 57 10.08 -3.83 -3.28
C ASP A 57 8.83 -3.18 -2.70
N LEU A 58 8.70 -1.85 -2.82
CA LEU A 58 7.48 -1.14 -2.46
C LEU A 58 6.29 -1.60 -3.31
N GLN A 59 6.45 -1.76 -4.63
CA GLN A 59 5.38 -2.28 -5.49
C GLN A 59 4.89 -3.65 -5.00
N GLY A 60 5.80 -4.54 -4.63
CA GLY A 60 5.46 -5.86 -4.07
C GLY A 60 4.68 -5.76 -2.76
N HIS A 61 5.09 -4.88 -1.85
CA HIS A 61 4.42 -4.66 -0.57
C HIS A 61 3.04 -3.99 -0.74
N LEU A 62 2.94 -3.03 -1.65
CA LEU A 62 1.67 -2.43 -2.04
C LEU A 62 0.77 -3.46 -2.69
N MET A 63 1.30 -4.31 -3.57
CA MET A 63 0.56 -5.41 -4.17
C MET A 63 0.09 -6.43 -3.14
N LEU A 64 0.85 -6.71 -2.08
CA LEU A 64 0.39 -7.58 -1.00
C LEU A 64 -0.70 -6.90 -0.16
N ALA A 65 -0.49 -5.63 0.21
CA ALA A 65 -1.48 -4.82 0.94
C ALA A 65 -2.78 -4.62 0.13
N LEU A 66 -2.67 -4.54 -1.20
CA LEU A 66 -3.78 -4.44 -2.14
C LEU A 66 -4.31 -5.83 -2.57
N GLY A 67 -3.56 -6.92 -2.32
CA GLY A 67 -3.73 -8.27 -2.87
C GLY A 67 -4.22 -9.33 -1.90
N GLU A 68 -4.14 -9.10 -0.58
CA GLU A 68 -5.00 -9.76 0.40
C GLU A 68 -6.51 -9.49 0.17
N ARG A 69 -6.88 -8.85 -0.95
CA ARG A 69 -8.26 -8.71 -1.45
C ARG A 69 -8.68 -9.81 -2.44
N GLY A 70 -8.31 -11.05 -2.15
CA GLY A 70 -9.19 -12.19 -2.40
C GLY A 70 -10.30 -12.33 -1.34
N LEU A 71 -10.36 -11.41 -0.38
CA LEU A 71 -11.29 -11.34 0.73
C LEU A 71 -12.51 -10.46 0.42
N THR A 72 -13.66 -10.76 1.03
CA THR A 72 -14.80 -9.83 1.09
C THR A 72 -14.48 -8.67 2.05
N VAL A 73 -15.25 -7.57 1.96
CA VAL A 73 -15.05 -6.37 2.79
C VAL A 73 -15.04 -6.71 4.29
N GLU A 74 -15.91 -7.61 4.77
CA GLU A 74 -15.93 -7.98 6.20
C GLU A 74 -14.67 -8.74 6.66
N GLN A 75 -14.07 -9.54 5.77
CA GLN A 75 -12.89 -10.34 6.09
C GLN A 75 -11.62 -9.47 6.13
N PHE A 76 -11.56 -8.46 5.25
CA PHE A 76 -10.58 -7.39 5.34
C PHE A 76 -10.72 -6.64 6.67
N VAL A 77 -11.97 -6.35 7.09
CA VAL A 77 -12.29 -5.72 8.38
C VAL A 77 -11.78 -6.49 9.58
N ALA A 78 -12.12 -7.77 9.68
CA ALA A 78 -11.74 -8.60 10.82
C ALA A 78 -10.22 -8.83 10.92
N PHE A 79 -9.52 -8.99 9.79
CA PHE A 79 -8.06 -9.17 9.79
C PHE A 79 -7.33 -7.95 10.32
N PHE A 80 -7.70 -6.77 9.82
CA PHE A 80 -7.07 -5.52 10.21
C PHE A 80 -7.41 -5.12 11.66
N GLU A 81 -8.62 -5.43 12.15
CA GLU A 81 -8.98 -5.33 13.58
C GLU A 81 -8.12 -6.21 14.47
N ARG A 82 -7.91 -7.46 14.06
CA ARG A 82 -7.17 -8.45 14.84
C ARG A 82 -5.66 -8.24 14.82
N ALA A 83 -5.12 -7.79 13.68
CA ALA A 83 -3.69 -7.54 13.50
C ALA A 83 -3.26 -6.18 14.09
N PHE A 84 -4.15 -5.18 14.06
CA PHE A 84 -3.80 -3.80 14.35
C PHE A 84 -4.69 -3.10 15.38
N GLY A 85 -5.65 -3.81 15.98
CA GLY A 85 -6.50 -3.32 17.07
C GLY A 85 -7.58 -2.31 16.66
N GLN A 86 -7.87 -2.17 15.36
CA GLN A 86 -8.82 -1.19 14.83
C GLN A 86 -9.42 -1.62 13.49
N ALA A 87 -10.65 -1.20 13.17
CA ALA A 87 -11.32 -1.50 11.91
C ALA A 87 -10.64 -0.82 10.71
N PRO A 88 -10.41 -1.51 9.58
CA PRO A 88 -10.18 -0.84 8.31
C PRO A 88 -11.51 -0.34 7.75
N ARG A 89 -11.45 0.60 6.82
CA ARG A 89 -12.63 1.06 6.08
C ARG A 89 -12.78 0.33 4.76
#